data_AF-A0A7C1NL25-F1
#
_entry.id   AF-A0A7C1NL25-F1
#
_cell.length_a   1.000
_cell.length_b   1.000
_cell.length_c   1.000
_cell.angle_alpha   90.00
_cell.angle_beta   90.00
_cell.angle_gamma   90.00
#
_symmetry.space_group_name_H-M   'P 1'
#
loop_
_entity.id
_entity.type
_entity.pdbx_description
1 polymer ?
#
loop_
_entity_poly.entity_id
_entity_poly.type
_entity_poly.pdbx_seq_one_letter_code
_entity_poly.pdbx_strand_id
1 'polypeptide(L)'
;MWKVWIRKLLLLYPRKTASPIPFQGNSIYATGHLLKQMNRNEIREFFFQEGVIHFDETLCDSYNLQKDLTKEMWQSFIKKAKIPENIEPMQVLENLHLEKDERLTYAGAWMLAKDITKYSISAKVLCALFMGTTRTNIPDRQEYTGDLYSIYQNIINYLQAKLNTEFIITATGRIERLELSVDALREAVVNALAHRDYRSTACIQVYIFRDRVEIISPGGLPAGMSKEEQVH
;
A
#
# COMPACT_ATOMS: atom_id res chain seq x y z
N MET A 1 -5.10 -69.81 -0.41
CA MET A 1 -4.21 -68.64 -0.30
C MET A 1 -4.71 -67.55 -1.24
N TRP A 2 -5.35 -66.50 -0.71
CA TRP A 2 -5.82 -65.35 -1.50
C TRP A 2 -4.75 -64.25 -1.50
N LYS A 3 -4.24 -63.86 -2.66
CA LYS A 3 -3.30 -62.72 -2.81
C LYS A 3 -4.12 -61.43 -2.91
N VAL A 4 -4.02 -60.57 -1.89
CA VAL A 4 -4.59 -59.22 -1.88
C VAL A 4 -3.67 -58.31 -2.71
N TRP A 5 -4.20 -57.66 -3.74
CA TRP A 5 -3.49 -56.63 -4.50
C TRP A 5 -3.63 -55.29 -3.79
N ILE A 6 -2.54 -54.83 -3.16
CA ILE A 6 -2.51 -53.49 -2.54
C ILE A 6 -2.19 -52.47 -3.64
N ARG A 7 -3.17 -51.66 -4.03
CA ARG A 7 -2.93 -50.46 -4.86
C ARG A 7 -2.27 -49.40 -3.99
N LYS A 8 -1.05 -48.99 -4.34
CA LYS A 8 -0.38 -47.85 -3.70
C LYS A 8 -0.95 -46.55 -4.28
N LEU A 9 -1.55 -45.71 -3.43
CA LEU A 9 -1.93 -44.35 -3.75
C LEU A 9 -0.74 -43.43 -3.45
N LEU A 10 -0.23 -42.74 -4.46
CA LEU A 10 0.81 -41.71 -4.30
C LEU A 10 0.12 -40.35 -4.23
N LEU A 11 0.10 -39.73 -3.04
CA LEU A 11 -0.36 -38.36 -2.85
C LEU A 11 0.86 -37.42 -2.99
N LEU A 12 0.85 -36.61 -4.05
CA LEU A 12 1.83 -35.55 -4.26
C LEU A 12 1.16 -34.22 -3.86
N TYR A 13 1.74 -33.54 -2.88
CA TYR A 13 1.36 -32.18 -2.49
C TYR A 13 2.40 -31.20 -3.08
N PRO A 14 2.21 -30.69 -4.30
CA PRO A 14 3.11 -29.66 -4.82
C PRO A 14 2.99 -28.40 -3.95
N ARG A 15 4.13 -27.81 -3.58
CA ARG A 15 4.15 -26.50 -2.93
C ARG A 15 3.58 -25.46 -3.90
N LYS A 16 2.70 -24.58 -3.40
CA LYS A 16 2.22 -23.42 -4.17
C LYS A 16 3.44 -22.56 -4.55
N THR A 17 3.61 -22.30 -5.85
CA THR A 17 4.74 -21.52 -6.37
C THR A 17 4.31 -20.08 -6.62
N ALA A 18 5.12 -19.11 -6.19
CA ALA A 18 4.94 -17.67 -6.47
C ALA A 18 5.25 -17.29 -7.93
N SER A 19 5.19 -18.26 -8.85
CA SER A 19 5.50 -18.09 -10.27
C SER A 19 4.68 -19.09 -11.09
N PRO A 20 4.18 -18.70 -12.28
CA PRO A 20 3.52 -19.63 -13.21
C PRO A 20 4.49 -20.73 -13.63
N ILE A 21 3.97 -21.94 -13.83
CA ILE A 21 4.80 -23.07 -14.26
C ILE A 21 4.90 -23.01 -15.79
N PRO A 22 6.12 -22.98 -16.37
CA PRO A 22 6.28 -23.08 -17.81
C PRO A 22 5.97 -24.51 -18.27
N PHE A 23 5.06 -24.65 -19.22
CA PHE A 23 4.68 -25.93 -19.82
C PHE A 23 4.47 -25.77 -21.34
N GLN A 24 5.28 -26.48 -22.14
CA GLN A 24 5.22 -26.47 -23.61
C GLN A 24 5.18 -25.06 -24.23
N GLY A 25 6.01 -24.15 -23.74
CA GLY A 25 6.11 -22.77 -24.24
C GLY A 25 5.02 -21.81 -23.72
N ASN A 26 4.12 -22.29 -22.86
CA ASN A 26 3.04 -21.51 -22.26
C ASN A 26 3.17 -21.46 -20.72
N SER A 27 2.67 -20.40 -20.10
CA SER A 27 2.59 -20.30 -18.63
C SER A 27 1.25 -20.84 -18.15
N ILE A 28 1.27 -21.84 -17.26
CA ILE A 28 0.08 -22.44 -16.66
C ILE A 28 0.05 -22.19 -15.15
N TYR A 29 -1.16 -22.04 -14.60
CA TYR A 29 -1.40 -21.96 -13.17
C TYR A 29 -2.64 -22.76 -12.78
N ALA A 30 -2.64 -23.31 -11.57
CA ALA A 30 -3.72 -24.11 -11.05
C ALA A 30 -4.72 -23.23 -10.26
N THR A 31 -5.93 -23.08 -10.78
CA THR A 31 -7.05 -22.49 -10.02
C THR A 31 -8.01 -23.60 -9.58
N GLY A 32 -7.87 -24.03 -8.31
CA GLY A 32 -8.66 -25.13 -7.76
C GLY A 32 -8.32 -26.47 -8.41
N HIS A 33 -9.21 -27.00 -9.25
CA HIS A 33 -9.08 -28.32 -9.90
C HIS A 33 -8.68 -28.27 -11.38
N LEU A 34 -8.44 -27.09 -11.95
CA LEU A 34 -8.15 -26.91 -13.37
C LEU A 34 -6.82 -26.19 -13.59
N LEU A 35 -6.07 -26.68 -14.58
CA LEU A 35 -4.90 -25.98 -15.12
C LEU A 35 -5.40 -25.00 -16.18
N LYS A 36 -5.16 -23.71 -15.96
CA LYS A 36 -5.49 -22.67 -16.94
C LYS A 36 -4.21 -22.11 -17.55
N GLN A 37 -4.20 -22.00 -18.87
CA GLN A 37 -3.17 -21.25 -19.59
C GLN A 37 -3.41 -19.75 -19.38
N MET A 38 -2.39 -19.04 -18.98
CA MET A 38 -2.44 -17.59 -18.76
C MET A 38 -1.92 -16.86 -20.00
N ASN A 39 -2.69 -15.87 -20.48
CA ASN A 39 -2.21 -14.91 -21.46
C ASN A 39 -1.25 -13.90 -20.81
N ARG A 40 -0.58 -13.06 -21.61
CA ARG A 40 0.41 -12.08 -21.12
C ARG A 40 -0.12 -11.13 -20.04
N ASN A 41 -1.40 -10.72 -20.13
CA ASN A 41 -2.02 -9.84 -19.15
C ASN A 41 -2.38 -10.62 -17.87
N GLU A 42 -2.86 -11.85 -17.99
CA GLU A 42 -3.13 -12.73 -16.85
C GLU A 42 -1.84 -13.11 -16.10
N ILE A 43 -0.72 -13.32 -16.82
CA ILE A 43 0.61 -13.54 -16.20
C ILE A 43 1.06 -12.31 -15.42
N ARG A 44 0.90 -11.11 -16.00
CA ARG A 44 1.24 -9.85 -15.31
C ARG A 44 0.39 -9.62 -14.08
N GLU A 45 -0.91 -9.83 -14.19
CA GLU A 45 -1.83 -9.70 -13.06
C GLU A 45 -1.54 -10.75 -11.99
N PHE A 46 -1.17 -11.97 -12.38
CA PHE A 46 -0.74 -13.03 -11.47
C PHE A 46 0.50 -12.62 -10.67
N PHE A 47 1.57 -12.17 -11.34
CA PHE A 47 2.78 -11.72 -10.65
C PHE A 47 2.53 -10.49 -9.76
N PHE A 48 1.61 -9.61 -10.15
CA PHE A 48 1.20 -8.48 -9.32
C PHE A 48 0.46 -8.95 -8.06
N GLN A 49 -0.50 -9.86 -8.20
CA GLN A 49 -1.24 -10.41 -7.07
C GLN A 49 -0.36 -11.22 -6.10
N GLU A 50 0.63 -11.95 -6.62
CA GLU A 50 1.60 -12.67 -5.81
C GLU A 50 2.67 -11.74 -5.18
N GLY A 51 2.55 -10.42 -5.37
CA GLY A 51 3.47 -9.43 -4.79
C GLY A 51 4.88 -9.47 -5.41
N VAL A 52 5.01 -10.00 -6.62
CA VAL A 52 6.29 -10.11 -7.35
C VAL A 52 6.56 -8.85 -8.19
N ILE A 53 5.52 -8.08 -8.52
CA ILE A 53 5.64 -6.79 -9.21
C ILE A 53 5.08 -5.70 -8.29
N HIS A 54 5.97 -4.87 -7.76
CA HIS A 54 5.65 -3.70 -6.95
C HIS A 54 5.53 -2.47 -7.85
N PHE A 55 4.36 -1.80 -7.84
CA PHE A 55 4.12 -0.65 -8.71
C PHE A 55 5.13 0.48 -8.45
N ASP A 56 5.44 0.70 -7.19
CA ASP A 56 6.37 1.70 -6.69
C ASP A 56 7.81 1.46 -7.17
N GLU A 57 8.18 0.23 -7.51
CA GLU A 57 9.46 -0.10 -8.15
C GLU A 57 9.46 0.08 -9.68
N THR A 58 8.30 0.33 -10.30
CA THR A 58 8.23 0.57 -11.75
C THR A 58 8.75 1.95 -12.11
N LEU A 59 9.30 2.09 -13.32
CA LEU A 59 9.88 3.34 -13.79
C LEU A 59 8.81 4.41 -14.01
N CYS A 60 9.07 5.62 -13.51
CA CYS A 60 8.22 6.78 -13.68
C CYS A 60 8.74 7.63 -14.85
N ASP A 61 8.29 7.31 -16.08
CA ASP A 61 8.74 8.01 -17.29
C ASP A 61 8.33 9.51 -17.33
N SER A 62 7.40 9.93 -16.47
CA SER A 62 6.90 11.30 -16.41
C SER A 62 7.71 12.21 -15.48
N TYR A 63 8.66 11.67 -14.70
CA TYR A 63 9.51 12.45 -13.81
C TYR A 63 10.89 12.70 -14.45
N ASN A 64 11.29 13.95 -14.58
CA ASN A 64 12.60 14.33 -15.09
C ASN A 64 13.49 14.89 -13.97
N LEU A 65 14.55 14.15 -13.59
CA LEU A 65 15.47 14.53 -12.52
C LEU A 65 16.06 15.95 -12.69
N GLN A 66 16.42 16.35 -13.90
CA GLN A 66 17.05 17.66 -14.14
C GLN A 66 16.07 18.83 -14.06
N LYS A 67 14.77 18.59 -14.28
CA LYS A 67 13.73 19.63 -14.33
C LYS A 67 12.84 19.67 -13.09
N ASP A 68 12.54 18.51 -12.53
CA ASP A 68 11.54 18.37 -11.47
C ASP A 68 12.15 18.33 -10.06
N LEU A 69 13.42 17.91 -9.92
CA LEU A 69 14.11 17.87 -8.63
C LEU A 69 14.66 19.25 -8.29
N THR A 70 14.10 19.90 -7.27
CA THR A 70 14.66 21.14 -6.72
C THR A 70 15.55 20.87 -5.51
N LYS A 71 16.48 21.78 -5.23
CA LYS A 71 17.38 21.69 -4.07
C LYS A 71 16.61 21.60 -2.75
N GLU A 72 15.51 22.34 -2.63
CA GLU A 72 14.66 22.35 -1.43
C GLU A 72 13.98 21.00 -1.21
N MET A 73 13.54 20.35 -2.31
CA MET A 73 12.93 19.02 -2.25
C MET A 73 13.95 17.97 -1.81
N TRP A 74 15.15 18.03 -2.39
CA TRP A 74 16.26 17.17 -1.99
C TRP A 74 16.60 17.33 -0.49
N GLN A 75 16.78 18.57 -0.03
CA GLN A 75 17.08 18.88 1.37
C GLN A 75 15.98 18.41 2.33
N SER A 76 14.72 18.60 1.94
CA SER A 76 13.57 18.10 2.71
C SER A 76 13.58 16.58 2.81
N PHE A 77 13.85 15.89 1.71
CA PHE A 77 13.93 14.43 1.65
C PHE A 77 15.02 13.87 2.57
N ILE A 78 16.28 14.30 2.42
CA ILE A 78 17.39 13.80 3.24
C ILE A 78 17.19 14.12 4.73
N LYS A 79 16.60 15.28 5.07
CA LYS A 79 16.28 15.64 6.45
C LYS A 79 15.23 14.71 7.04
N LYS A 80 14.14 14.44 6.30
CA LYS A 80 13.06 13.51 6.73
C LYS A 80 13.59 12.07 6.85
N ALA A 81 14.43 11.65 5.91
CA ALA A 81 15.03 10.31 5.87
C ALA A 81 16.23 10.15 6.82
N LYS A 82 16.68 11.24 7.49
CA LYS A 82 17.86 11.26 8.38
C LYS A 82 19.15 10.83 7.67
N ILE A 83 19.31 11.23 6.42
CA ILE A 83 20.46 10.92 5.57
C ILE A 83 21.49 12.06 5.70
N PRO A 84 22.79 11.75 5.88
CA PRO A 84 23.85 12.75 5.92
C PRO A 84 23.94 13.59 4.63
N GLU A 85 24.14 14.90 4.76
CA GLU A 85 24.20 15.86 3.63
C GLU A 85 25.42 15.68 2.71
N ASN A 86 26.45 14.97 3.17
CA ASN A 86 27.72 14.78 2.45
C ASN A 86 27.70 13.60 1.45
N ILE A 87 26.57 12.88 1.34
CA ILE A 87 26.42 11.78 0.39
C ILE A 87 25.92 12.34 -0.93
N GLU A 88 26.49 11.87 -2.03
CA GLU A 88 26.08 12.26 -3.38
C GLU A 88 24.62 11.80 -3.66
N PRO A 89 23.77 12.66 -4.26
CA PRO A 89 22.35 12.35 -4.44
C PRO A 89 22.03 11.08 -5.21
N MET A 90 22.73 10.79 -6.32
CA MET A 90 22.50 9.58 -7.10
C MET A 90 22.84 8.33 -6.30
N GLN A 91 23.93 8.35 -5.52
CA GLN A 91 24.29 7.25 -4.63
C GLN A 91 23.18 6.95 -3.59
N VAL A 92 22.54 7.99 -3.05
CA VAL A 92 21.42 7.81 -2.11
C VAL A 92 20.21 7.19 -2.82
N LEU A 93 19.88 7.67 -4.02
CA LEU A 93 18.74 7.15 -4.79
C LEU A 93 18.93 5.70 -5.21
N GLU A 94 20.14 5.33 -5.64
CA GLU A 94 20.51 3.96 -5.99
C GLU A 94 20.42 3.03 -4.76
N ASN A 95 21.00 3.44 -3.62
CA ASN A 95 20.99 2.66 -2.38
C ASN A 95 19.58 2.40 -1.83
N LEU A 96 18.65 3.31 -2.11
CA LEU A 96 17.24 3.19 -1.72
C LEU A 96 16.37 2.55 -2.81
N HIS A 97 16.97 2.10 -3.92
CA HIS A 97 16.26 1.56 -5.08
C HIS A 97 15.17 2.49 -5.64
N LEU A 98 15.38 3.81 -5.49
CA LEU A 98 14.49 4.85 -5.99
C LEU A 98 14.79 5.23 -7.44
N GLU A 99 15.88 4.71 -7.99
CA GLU A 99 16.38 4.99 -9.32
C GLU A 99 16.85 3.67 -9.98
N LYS A 100 16.60 3.57 -11.28
CA LYS A 100 17.09 2.49 -12.13
C LYS A 100 17.30 3.00 -13.56
N ASP A 101 18.48 2.72 -14.12
CA ASP A 101 18.87 3.11 -15.48
C ASP A 101 18.70 4.63 -15.76
N GLU A 102 19.20 5.45 -14.84
CA GLU A 102 19.12 6.92 -14.78
C GLU A 102 17.69 7.49 -14.70
N ARG A 103 16.72 6.65 -14.33
CA ARG A 103 15.30 7.02 -14.23
C ARG A 103 14.74 6.69 -12.86
N LEU A 104 13.96 7.61 -12.31
CA LEU A 104 13.30 7.34 -11.03
C LEU A 104 12.23 6.26 -11.18
N THR A 105 12.12 5.45 -10.14
CA THR A 105 10.93 4.64 -9.91
C THR A 105 9.76 5.53 -9.48
N TYR A 106 8.53 5.01 -9.46
CA TYR A 106 7.39 5.74 -8.90
C TYR A 106 7.60 6.09 -7.42
N ALA A 107 8.21 5.19 -6.63
CA ALA A 107 8.63 5.49 -5.26
C ALA A 107 9.56 6.70 -5.23
N GLY A 108 10.60 6.71 -6.07
CA GLY A 108 11.56 7.82 -6.16
C GLY A 108 10.89 9.13 -6.54
N ALA A 109 10.07 9.09 -7.59
CA ALA A 109 9.32 10.24 -8.08
C ALA A 109 8.40 10.82 -6.99
N TRP A 110 7.70 9.99 -6.23
CA TRP A 110 6.80 10.45 -5.16
C TRP A 110 7.54 11.01 -3.95
N MET A 111 8.62 10.36 -3.51
CA MET A 111 9.46 10.85 -2.42
C MET A 111 10.09 12.20 -2.76
N LEU A 112 10.31 12.45 -4.04
CA LEU A 112 10.83 13.68 -4.59
C LEU A 112 9.75 14.49 -5.33
N ALA A 113 8.50 14.51 -4.85
CA ALA A 113 7.44 15.35 -5.38
C ALA A 113 6.86 16.29 -4.31
N LYS A 114 6.48 17.51 -4.71
CA LYS A 114 5.63 18.39 -3.89
C LYS A 114 4.16 18.01 -3.95
N ASP A 115 3.73 17.41 -5.05
CA ASP A 115 2.40 16.84 -5.22
C ASP A 115 2.49 15.59 -6.09
N ILE A 116 2.19 14.43 -5.50
CA ILE A 116 2.26 13.14 -6.19
C ILE A 116 1.16 12.99 -7.25
N THR A 117 0.09 13.80 -7.18
CA THR A 117 -1.01 13.76 -8.17
C THR A 117 -0.58 14.21 -9.57
N LYS A 118 0.54 14.95 -9.68
CA LYS A 118 1.18 15.29 -10.97
C LYS A 118 1.61 14.04 -11.74
N TYR A 119 2.03 12.99 -11.04
CA TYR A 119 2.52 11.74 -11.63
C TYR A 119 1.49 10.61 -11.53
N SER A 120 0.51 10.74 -10.63
CA SER A 120 -0.54 9.75 -10.40
C SER A 120 -1.82 10.45 -9.95
N ILE A 121 -2.71 10.80 -10.89
CA ILE A 121 -3.91 11.62 -10.63
C ILE A 121 -4.78 11.09 -9.47
N SER A 122 -4.87 9.77 -9.32
CA SER A 122 -5.66 9.12 -8.28
C SER A 122 -4.98 9.07 -6.91
N ALA A 123 -3.71 9.49 -6.80
CA ALA A 123 -2.90 9.50 -5.58
C ALA A 123 -3.26 10.64 -4.62
N LYS A 124 -4.56 10.72 -4.33
CA LYS A 124 -5.18 11.60 -3.34
C LYS A 124 -5.85 10.75 -2.27
N VAL A 125 -6.18 11.38 -1.14
CA VAL A 125 -6.91 10.71 -0.06
C VAL A 125 -8.17 11.48 0.26
N LEU A 126 -9.30 10.78 0.26
CA LEU A 126 -10.59 11.33 0.64
C LEU A 126 -10.91 10.93 2.08
N CYS A 127 -11.05 11.90 2.96
CA CYS A 127 -11.52 11.72 4.32
C CYS A 127 -12.99 12.15 4.45
N ALA A 128 -13.81 11.37 5.16
CA ALA A 128 -15.17 11.78 5.48
C ALA A 128 -15.62 11.27 6.85
N LEU A 129 -16.34 12.11 7.58
CA LEU A 129 -17.03 11.77 8.81
C LEU A 129 -18.50 11.49 8.50
N PHE A 130 -19.06 10.46 9.14
CA PHE A 130 -20.47 10.10 9.05
C PHE A 130 -21.11 10.10 10.44
N MET A 131 -22.31 10.68 10.58
CA MET A 131 -23.01 10.76 11.88
C MET A 131 -23.52 9.41 12.40
N GLY A 132 -23.67 8.42 11.51
CA GLY A 132 -24.22 7.11 11.82
C GLY A 132 -23.28 5.98 11.41
N THR A 133 -23.87 4.80 11.20
CA THR A 133 -23.16 3.61 10.72
C THR A 133 -23.23 3.44 9.20
N THR A 134 -23.95 4.36 8.52
CA THR A 134 -24.23 4.36 7.08
C THR A 134 -23.68 5.59 6.38
N ARG A 135 -23.45 5.50 5.08
CA ARG A 135 -22.88 6.57 4.24
C ARG A 135 -23.90 7.64 3.79
N THR A 136 -24.79 8.05 4.67
CA THR A 136 -25.94 8.91 4.30
C THR A 136 -25.82 10.34 4.81
N ASN A 137 -25.29 10.56 6.00
CA ASN A 137 -25.16 11.88 6.62
C ASN A 137 -23.69 12.22 6.82
N ILE A 138 -23.18 13.16 6.01
CA ILE A 138 -21.76 13.51 5.88
C ILE A 138 -21.53 14.92 6.45
N PRO A 139 -21.31 15.07 7.77
CA PRO A 139 -21.03 16.36 8.39
C PRO A 139 -19.72 16.99 7.94
N ASP A 140 -18.74 16.19 7.55
CA ASP A 140 -17.41 16.67 7.19
C ASP A 140 -16.81 15.78 6.09
N ARG A 141 -16.21 16.42 5.08
CA ARG A 141 -15.53 15.77 3.97
C ARG A 141 -14.32 16.61 3.57
N GLN A 142 -13.15 16.00 3.49
CA GLN A 142 -11.89 16.63 3.12
C GLN A 142 -11.17 15.80 2.06
N GLU A 143 -10.47 16.46 1.15
CA GLU A 143 -9.59 15.80 0.17
C GLU A 143 -8.17 16.31 0.37
N TYR A 144 -7.21 15.38 0.46
CA TYR A 144 -5.80 15.67 0.68
C TYR A 144 -4.96 15.27 -0.54
N THR A 145 -4.18 16.24 -1.03
CA THR A 145 -3.15 16.08 -2.06
C THR A 145 -1.84 16.71 -1.56
N GLY A 146 -0.74 16.52 -2.29
CA GLY A 146 0.58 17.00 -1.90
C GLY A 146 1.64 15.90 -1.86
N ASP A 147 2.74 16.16 -1.14
CA ASP A 147 3.78 15.15 -0.93
C ASP A 147 3.29 14.05 0.01
N LEU A 148 3.85 12.85 -0.14
CA LEU A 148 3.40 11.66 0.59
C LEU A 148 3.41 11.85 2.12
N TYR A 149 4.43 12.56 2.63
CA TYR A 149 4.54 12.85 4.06
C TYR A 149 3.47 13.82 4.54
N SER A 150 3.20 14.89 3.79
CA SER A 150 2.13 15.84 4.14
C SER A 150 0.76 15.19 4.09
N ILE A 151 0.49 14.34 3.08
CA ILE A 151 -0.73 13.54 3.00
C ILE A 151 -0.89 12.66 4.25
N TYR A 152 0.15 11.91 4.61
CA TYR A 152 0.17 11.09 5.83
C TYR A 152 -0.15 11.92 7.09
N GLN A 153 0.55 13.03 7.31
CA GLN A 153 0.31 13.89 8.48
C GLN A 153 -1.11 14.45 8.52
N ASN A 154 -1.64 14.89 7.37
CA ASN A 154 -2.98 15.42 7.27
C ASN A 154 -4.06 14.38 7.63
N ILE A 155 -3.89 13.12 7.19
CA ILE A 155 -4.80 12.03 7.54
C ILE A 155 -4.77 11.74 9.04
N ILE A 156 -3.56 11.66 9.62
CA ILE A 156 -3.39 11.41 11.05
C ILE A 156 -3.98 12.54 11.90
N ASN A 157 -3.77 13.80 11.50
CA ASN A 157 -4.36 14.95 12.17
C ASN A 157 -5.89 14.95 12.04
N TYR A 158 -6.41 14.59 10.87
CA TYR A 158 -7.85 14.45 10.65
C TYR A 158 -8.47 13.41 11.58
N LEU A 159 -7.87 12.21 11.65
CA LEU A 159 -8.33 11.13 12.52
C LEU A 159 -8.31 11.57 13.99
N GLN A 160 -7.19 12.12 14.48
CA GLN A 160 -7.10 12.57 15.88
C GLN A 160 -8.09 13.70 16.22
N ALA A 161 -8.37 14.60 15.27
CA ALA A 161 -9.30 15.69 15.48
C ALA A 161 -10.78 15.28 15.46
N LYS A 162 -11.12 14.15 14.82
CA LYS A 162 -12.51 13.71 14.62
C LYS A 162 -12.90 12.50 15.47
N LEU A 163 -11.94 11.72 15.95
CA LEU A 163 -12.18 10.58 16.83
C LEU A 163 -12.49 11.03 18.26
N ASN A 164 -13.32 10.25 18.95
CA ASN A 164 -13.67 10.55 20.33
C ASN A 164 -12.46 10.38 21.25
N THR A 165 -12.31 11.30 22.20
CA THR A 165 -11.31 11.23 23.25
C THR A 165 -12.01 11.06 24.59
N GLU A 166 -11.74 9.94 25.26
CA GLU A 166 -12.17 9.67 26.62
C GLU A 166 -11.28 10.43 27.62
N PHE A 167 -11.93 11.06 28.60
CA PHE A 167 -11.24 11.74 29.69
C PHE A 167 -11.41 10.93 30.98
N ILE A 168 -10.32 10.28 31.40
CA ILE A 168 -10.29 9.46 32.61
C ILE A 168 -9.72 10.30 33.75
N ILE A 169 -10.55 10.59 34.75
CA ILE A 169 -10.14 11.34 35.95
C ILE A 169 -9.48 10.35 36.92
N THR A 170 -8.25 10.63 37.33
CA THR A 170 -7.47 9.84 38.28
C THR A 170 -7.10 10.66 39.52
N ALA A 171 -6.66 9.99 40.58
CA ALA A 171 -6.23 10.66 41.82
C ALA A 171 -5.06 11.64 41.61
N THR A 172 -4.25 11.44 40.57
CA THR A 172 -3.06 12.24 40.27
C THR A 172 -3.25 13.19 39.08
N GLY A 173 -4.44 13.24 38.47
CA GLY A 173 -4.71 14.13 37.34
C GLY A 173 -5.68 13.56 36.31
N ARG A 174 -5.68 14.12 35.10
CA ARG A 174 -6.53 13.70 33.98
C ARG A 174 -5.71 12.94 32.95
N ILE A 175 -6.20 11.79 32.51
CA ILE A 175 -5.65 11.04 31.37
C ILE A 175 -6.60 11.20 30.18
N GLU A 176 -6.06 11.57 29.04
CA GLU A 176 -6.78 11.64 27.77
C GLU A 176 -6.45 10.40 26.94
N ARG A 177 -7.49 9.69 26.49
CA ARG A 177 -7.35 8.47 25.71
C ARG A 177 -8.22 8.56 24.46
N LEU A 178 -7.59 8.56 23.29
CA LEU A 178 -8.28 8.44 22.02
C LEU A 178 -8.93 7.05 21.90
N GLU A 179 -10.12 6.97 21.29
CA GLU A 179 -10.86 5.71 21.14
C GLU A 179 -10.10 4.64 20.32
N LEU A 180 -9.20 5.07 19.43
CA LEU A 180 -8.26 4.21 18.73
C LEU A 180 -6.82 4.66 19.06
N SER A 181 -5.92 3.70 19.28
CA SER A 181 -4.52 4.02 19.54
C SER A 181 -3.90 4.74 18.34
N VAL A 182 -3.11 5.79 18.61
CA VAL A 182 -2.46 6.55 17.55
C VAL A 182 -1.53 5.66 16.71
N ASP A 183 -0.87 4.68 17.34
CA ASP A 183 0.03 3.76 16.63
C ASP A 183 -0.72 2.83 15.66
N ALA A 184 -1.89 2.32 16.04
CA ALA A 184 -2.73 1.55 15.12
C ALA A 184 -3.21 2.40 13.93
N LEU A 185 -3.56 3.66 14.16
CA LEU A 185 -3.94 4.59 13.09
C LEU A 185 -2.76 4.85 12.15
N ARG A 186 -1.56 5.06 12.69
CA ARG A 186 -0.34 5.26 11.89
C ARG A 186 -0.07 4.07 10.99
N GLU A 187 -0.07 2.87 11.56
CA GLU A 187 0.19 1.63 10.82
C GLU A 187 -0.86 1.41 9.72
N ALA A 188 -2.14 1.57 10.04
CA ALA A 188 -3.21 1.40 9.06
C ALA A 188 -3.12 2.41 7.90
N VAL A 189 -2.76 3.67 8.18
CA VAL A 189 -2.56 4.69 7.15
C VAL A 189 -1.30 4.43 6.32
N VAL A 190 -0.19 4.03 6.95
CA VAL A 190 1.04 3.66 6.25
C VAL A 190 0.78 2.48 5.32
N ASN A 191 0.12 1.43 5.80
CA ASN A 191 -0.23 0.26 4.99
C ASN A 191 -1.13 0.64 3.81
N ALA A 192 -2.11 1.52 4.02
CA ALA A 192 -2.97 1.98 2.94
C ALA A 192 -2.20 2.77 1.87
N LEU A 193 -1.25 3.62 2.27
CA LEU A 193 -0.43 4.42 1.36
C LEU A 193 0.62 3.56 0.62
N ALA A 194 1.31 2.68 1.33
CA ALA A 194 2.39 1.86 0.80
C ALA A 194 1.89 0.76 -0.15
N HIS A 195 0.76 0.10 0.20
CA HIS A 195 0.24 -1.04 -0.57
C HIS A 195 -0.88 -0.68 -1.55
N ARG A 196 -1.06 0.61 -1.84
CA ARG A 196 -2.04 1.06 -2.81
C ARG A 196 -1.71 0.56 -4.22
N ASP A 197 -2.72 0.09 -4.95
CA ASP A 197 -2.63 -0.09 -6.40
C ASP A 197 -2.80 1.25 -7.10
N TYR A 198 -1.68 1.86 -7.47
CA TYR A 198 -1.64 3.16 -8.14
C TYR A 198 -2.04 3.11 -9.64
N ARG A 199 -2.28 1.92 -10.20
CA ARG A 199 -2.94 1.77 -11.52
C ARG A 199 -4.45 2.05 -11.40
N SER A 200 -5.01 1.91 -10.20
CA SER A 200 -6.41 2.20 -9.96
C SER A 200 -6.68 3.70 -10.07
N THR A 201 -7.80 4.05 -10.69
CA THR A 201 -8.31 5.43 -10.71
C THR A 201 -8.99 5.81 -9.40
N ALA A 202 -9.27 4.84 -8.51
CA ALA A 202 -9.83 5.08 -7.19
C ALA A 202 -8.78 5.66 -6.24
N CYS A 203 -9.17 6.60 -5.38
CA CYS A 203 -8.32 7.14 -4.31
C CYS A 203 -8.42 6.30 -3.04
N ILE A 204 -7.49 6.50 -2.10
CA ILE A 204 -7.68 5.98 -0.73
C ILE A 204 -8.84 6.73 -0.09
N GLN A 205 -9.68 6.00 0.64
CA GLN A 205 -10.82 6.57 1.35
C GLN A 205 -10.69 6.27 2.85
N VAL A 206 -10.76 7.31 3.67
CA VAL A 206 -10.73 7.21 5.14
C VAL A 206 -12.09 7.67 5.65
N TYR A 207 -12.86 6.75 6.21
CA TYR A 207 -14.21 7.01 6.68
C TYR A 207 -14.31 6.78 8.17
N ILE A 208 -14.81 7.80 8.87
CA ILE A 208 -15.08 7.73 10.30
C ILE A 208 -16.58 7.60 10.47
N PHE A 209 -17.02 6.49 11.04
CA PHE A 209 -18.40 6.24 11.42
C PHE A 209 -18.52 6.33 12.93
N ARG A 210 -19.76 6.31 13.43
CA ARG A 210 -20.03 6.30 14.87
C ARG A 210 -19.40 5.09 15.60
N ASP A 211 -19.27 3.96 14.92
CA ASP A 211 -18.89 2.67 15.50
C ASP A 211 -17.53 2.14 15.01
N ARG A 212 -16.93 2.74 13.99
CA ARG A 212 -15.70 2.25 13.35
C ARG A 212 -15.00 3.29 12.49
N VAL A 213 -13.74 3.03 12.19
CA VAL A 213 -12.99 3.69 11.12
C VAL A 213 -12.76 2.68 9.99
N GLU A 214 -13.05 3.08 8.75
CA GLU A 214 -12.73 2.31 7.55
C GLU A 214 -11.61 3.03 6.78
N ILE A 215 -10.50 2.35 6.52
CA ILE A 215 -9.47 2.82 5.59
C ILE A 215 -9.48 1.87 4.39
N ILE A 216 -9.92 2.39 3.25
CA ILE A 216 -10.11 1.64 2.02
C ILE A 216 -9.00 2.06 1.06
N SER A 217 -8.05 1.15 0.82
CA SER A 217 -7.02 1.35 -0.20
C SER A 217 -7.41 0.61 -1.50
N PRO A 218 -7.20 1.21 -2.68
CA PRO A 218 -7.29 0.50 -3.95
C PRO A 218 -6.22 -0.60 -3.99
N GLY A 219 -6.56 -1.75 -4.57
CA GLY A 219 -5.70 -2.94 -4.54
C GLY A 219 -6.27 -3.95 -3.55
N GLY A 220 -6.58 -5.16 -4.04
CA GLY A 220 -7.07 -6.24 -3.19
C GLY A 220 -5.97 -6.77 -2.26
N LEU A 221 -6.33 -7.74 -1.42
CA LEU A 221 -5.33 -8.51 -0.69
C LEU A 221 -4.40 -9.23 -1.68
N PRO A 222 -3.09 -9.34 -1.39
CA PRO A 222 -2.19 -10.22 -2.13
C PRO A 222 -2.79 -11.63 -2.22
N ALA A 223 -2.63 -12.31 -3.36
CA ALA A 223 -3.22 -13.61 -3.61
C ALA A 223 -2.76 -14.64 -2.58
N GLY A 224 -3.70 -15.14 -1.78
CA GLY A 224 -3.44 -16.15 -0.75
C GLY A 224 -3.45 -15.65 0.69
N MET A 225 -3.67 -14.35 0.92
CA MET A 225 -3.94 -13.82 2.27
C MET A 225 -5.46 -13.77 2.49
N SER A 226 -5.97 -14.45 3.52
CA SER A 226 -7.35 -14.28 3.96
C SER A 226 -7.51 -13.03 4.83
N LYS A 227 -8.73 -12.50 4.97
CA LYS A 227 -8.99 -11.35 5.86
C LYS A 227 -8.60 -11.65 7.32
N GLU A 228 -8.58 -12.92 7.70
CA GLU A 228 -8.20 -13.37 9.04
C GLU A 228 -6.67 -13.34 9.28
N GLU A 229 -5.85 -13.41 8.24
CA GLU A 229 -4.38 -13.47 8.35
C GLU A 229 -3.71 -12.09 8.42
N GLN A 230 -4.48 -11.00 8.22
CA GLN A 230 -3.97 -9.63 8.24
C GLN A 230 -3.74 -9.08 9.67
N VAL A 231 -4.09 -9.86 10.70
CA VAL A 231 -3.92 -9.50 12.11
C VAL A 231 -2.76 -10.32 12.70
N HIS A 232 -1.52 -9.92 12.41
CA HIS A 232 -0.36 -10.35 13.19
C HIS A 232 0.77 -9.33 13.17
#